data_AF-A0A9P6HZX3-F1
#
_entry.id   AF-A0A9P6HZX3-F1
#
_cell.length_a   1.000
_cell.length_b   1.000
_cell.length_c   1.000
_cell.angle_alpha   90.00
_cell.angle_beta   90.00
_cell.angle_gamma   90.00
#
_symmetry.space_group_name_H-M   'P 1'
#
loop_
_entity.id
_entity.type
_entity.pdbx_description
1 polymer ?
#
loop_
_entity_poly.entity_id
_entity_poly.type
_entity_poly.pdbx_seq_one_letter_code
_entity_poly.pdbx_strand_id
1 'polypeptide(L)'
;MADLRSAVYVAPPIPAKVPGKDFTTMWSPISCTLIYSATEAVLVDTPITIKQTEDLIAWIEKIAPNRKLSYIYVTHGHLDHFGGIPLLLKRFPEAVPLGTPGTIKHMEQQIEETYFNAAWEARFPGQIYKPFVLAQPLTNHVFKLQDRWELHAIECGHSDTYDSTVLWVPALRLAVCGDVVYGQVHQMLMEANTKAKREEWIRAVETIEALDPVYVVPGHRQAEEIDGVWHLAATKKYIRDFGEIVEKGPKNAREVFAEVMKRLLGVDAQQPVTDYNMTVQEAYVYATRHFVSRIQDAQIWMVGNRRSAKSISGLPTWVPDYQQSWQDEHENSFLKFPQPAPFLGKTIPTDAFSNESSLYIHGYSIDRIVFRLTVTRDVDIYEMLLPAVLALASQGRSIYDVYPGKGSGSNSGCEVVGLGETGESKVQTPEENDDVTNGQVLLGTVMDMEGVSAKESLEILSYLAWALSHDQRAPPQSRIVPGHMLEEVASWNSRSEASKYFSLQVLKRAEDRLYYDKDLVYTENGYFGITNGGEAEEDLAIAVIAGAKDLTMLERKQNGDQECWFEYVDNVWMNYARKVEKLEEISGGAKMERLEIR
;
A
#
# COMPACT_ATOMS: atom_id res chain seq x y z
N MET A 1 25.84 37.12 -5.04
CA MET A 1 24.78 36.40 -4.29
C MET A 1 23.61 37.37 -4.15
N ALA A 2 22.36 36.99 -4.43
CA ALA A 2 21.23 37.93 -4.40
C ALA A 2 21.06 38.59 -3.01
N ASP A 3 20.72 39.90 -3.01
CA ASP A 3 20.58 40.77 -1.82
C ASP A 3 19.32 40.46 -1.00
N LEU A 4 18.29 39.91 -1.63
CA LEU A 4 17.03 39.46 -1.02
C LEU A 4 16.74 38.04 -1.51
N ARG A 5 16.23 37.20 -0.62
CA ARG A 5 15.92 35.78 -0.89
C ARG A 5 14.62 35.40 -0.20
N SER A 6 14.06 34.27 -0.62
CA SER A 6 12.94 33.62 0.05
C SER A 6 13.25 32.15 0.31
N ALA A 7 12.62 31.59 1.34
CA ALA A 7 12.58 30.17 1.63
C ALA A 7 11.20 29.82 2.20
N VAL A 8 10.72 28.61 1.95
CA VAL A 8 9.41 28.14 2.43
C VAL A 8 9.62 26.98 3.39
N TYR A 9 9.00 27.08 4.55
CA TYR A 9 8.82 25.98 5.49
C TYR A 9 7.39 25.47 5.35
N VAL A 10 7.22 24.16 5.21
CA VAL A 10 5.90 23.54 5.23
C VAL A 10 5.76 22.77 6.54
N ALA A 11 4.93 23.28 7.44
CA ALA A 11 4.58 22.57 8.66
C ALA A 11 3.83 21.28 8.27
N PRO A 12 4.24 20.11 8.76
CA PRO A 12 3.66 18.84 8.34
C PRO A 12 2.18 18.75 8.72
N PRO A 13 1.40 17.91 8.02
CA PRO A 13 0.02 17.66 8.39
C PRO A 13 -0.03 17.02 9.78
N ILE A 14 -0.99 17.42 10.60
CA ILE A 14 -1.12 16.95 11.99
C ILE A 14 -2.52 16.36 12.24
N PRO A 15 -2.66 15.41 13.17
CA PRO A 15 -3.96 14.90 13.56
C PRO A 15 -4.85 16.00 14.17
N ALA A 16 -6.08 16.13 13.68
CA ALA A 16 -7.11 17.03 14.16
C ALA A 16 -8.39 16.26 14.50
N LYS A 17 -8.91 16.41 15.71
CA LYS A 17 -10.20 15.80 16.07
C LYS A 17 -11.33 16.46 15.29
N VAL A 18 -12.34 15.70 14.89
CA VAL A 18 -13.55 16.28 14.29
C VAL A 18 -14.54 16.62 15.41
N PRO A 19 -14.90 17.91 15.63
CA PRO A 19 -15.78 18.28 16.73
C PRO A 19 -17.12 17.54 16.67
N GLY A 20 -17.51 16.94 17.80
CA GLY A 20 -18.75 16.16 17.91
C GLY A 20 -18.72 14.78 17.22
N LYS A 21 -17.55 14.30 16.80
CA LYS A 21 -17.37 12.96 16.20
C LYS A 21 -16.19 12.24 16.86
N ASP A 22 -16.29 10.91 16.95
CA ASP A 22 -15.25 10.06 17.52
C ASP A 22 -14.29 9.55 16.43
N PHE A 23 -13.72 10.47 15.66
CA PHE A 23 -12.63 10.17 14.74
C PHE A 23 -11.75 11.40 14.50
N THR A 24 -10.54 11.14 14.02
CA THR A 24 -9.49 12.13 13.75
C THR A 24 -9.24 12.21 12.25
N THR A 25 -9.05 13.42 11.73
CA THR A 25 -8.62 13.69 10.36
C THR A 25 -7.21 14.28 10.36
N MET A 26 -6.62 14.47 9.20
CA MET A 26 -5.35 15.18 9.06
C MET A 26 -5.63 16.64 8.70
N TRP A 27 -5.14 17.57 9.52
CA TRP A 27 -5.11 18.98 9.14
C TRP A 27 -4.11 19.18 8.01
N SER A 28 -4.45 20.06 7.08
CA SER A 28 -3.63 20.33 5.90
C SER A 28 -2.24 20.86 6.30
N PRO A 29 -1.15 20.50 5.59
CA PRO A 29 0.16 21.10 5.82
C PRO A 29 0.12 22.61 5.55
N ILE A 30 0.88 23.41 6.31
CA ILE A 30 0.81 24.88 6.30
C ILE A 30 2.13 25.46 5.83
N SER A 31 2.09 26.35 4.84
CA SER A 31 3.26 27.09 4.36
C SER A 31 3.54 28.30 5.24
N CYS A 32 4.80 28.46 5.64
CA CYS A 32 5.32 29.68 6.25
C CYS A 32 6.51 30.17 5.43
N THR A 33 6.45 31.39 4.92
CA THR A 33 7.48 31.90 3.98
C THR A 33 8.38 32.90 4.67
N LEU A 34 9.70 32.66 4.63
CA LEU A 34 10.70 33.59 5.12
C LEU A 34 11.30 34.37 3.95
N ILE A 35 11.15 35.70 3.96
CA ILE A 35 11.78 36.62 3.02
C ILE A 35 12.90 37.33 3.76
N TYR A 36 14.15 37.20 3.31
CA TYR A 36 15.29 37.64 4.10
C TYR A 36 16.42 38.24 3.26
N SER A 37 17.04 39.26 3.84
CA SER A 37 18.23 39.94 3.37
C SER A 37 19.49 39.35 4.03
N ALA A 38 20.62 40.06 3.98
CA ALA A 38 21.81 39.69 4.73
C ALA A 38 21.64 39.81 6.26
N THR A 39 20.81 40.73 6.76
CA THR A 39 20.73 41.05 8.21
C THR A 39 19.32 41.04 8.79
N GLU A 40 18.27 41.15 7.97
CA GLU A 40 16.88 41.17 8.43
C GLU A 40 15.98 40.21 7.65
N ALA A 41 14.87 39.78 8.26
CA ALA A 41 13.88 38.89 7.68
C ALA A 41 12.43 39.32 7.98
N VAL A 42 11.52 38.87 7.13
CA VAL A 42 10.06 38.89 7.28
C VAL A 42 9.57 37.46 7.20
N LEU A 43 8.79 37.03 8.19
CA LEU A 43 8.03 35.78 8.13
C LEU A 43 6.62 36.08 7.63
N VAL A 44 6.07 35.22 6.78
CA VAL A 44 4.67 35.25 6.35
C VAL A 44 3.98 34.00 6.87
N ASP A 45 2.90 34.21 7.63
CA ASP A 45 2.09 33.22 8.33
C ASP A 45 2.86 32.35 9.36
N THR A 46 2.10 31.66 10.20
CA THR A 46 2.60 30.81 11.29
C THR A 46 1.68 29.60 11.49
N PRO A 47 2.18 28.41 11.86
CA PRO A 47 1.33 27.24 12.08
C PRO A 47 0.52 27.34 13.38
N ILE A 48 -0.27 26.30 13.67
CA ILE A 48 -1.25 26.28 14.77
C ILE A 48 -0.61 25.94 16.12
N THR A 49 0.11 24.83 16.15
CA THR A 49 0.44 24.14 17.40
C THR A 49 1.77 24.58 17.98
N ILE A 50 1.94 24.37 19.28
CA ILE A 50 3.22 24.59 20.00
C ILE A 50 4.35 23.87 19.26
N LYS A 51 4.18 22.58 18.95
CA LYS A 51 5.22 21.76 18.31
C LYS A 51 5.59 22.26 16.92
N GLN A 52 4.60 22.53 16.07
CA GLN A 52 4.86 23.06 14.73
C GLN A 52 5.56 24.43 14.80
N THR A 53 5.19 25.26 15.77
CA THR A 53 5.80 26.59 15.94
C THR A 53 7.25 26.51 16.43
N GLU A 54 7.55 25.59 17.35
CA GLU A 54 8.92 25.31 17.79
C GLU A 54 9.80 24.83 16.62
N ASP A 55 9.25 23.96 15.76
CA ASP A 55 9.97 23.48 14.57
C ASP A 55 10.19 24.59 13.54
N LEU A 56 9.21 25.47 13.35
CA LEU A 56 9.37 26.67 12.51
C LEU A 56 10.46 27.58 13.07
N ILE A 57 10.49 27.82 14.38
CA ILE A 57 11.53 28.62 15.04
C ILE A 57 12.91 28.03 14.76
N ALA A 58 13.09 26.73 14.97
CA ALA A 58 14.36 26.05 14.71
C ALA A 58 14.77 26.14 13.22
N TRP A 59 13.80 26.06 12.31
CA TRP A 59 14.04 26.23 10.88
C TRP A 59 14.47 27.66 10.52
N ILE A 60 13.83 28.69 11.09
CA ILE A 60 14.22 30.11 10.89
C ILE A 60 15.67 30.31 11.34
N GLU A 61 16.04 29.83 12.53
CA GLU A 61 17.41 29.95 13.05
C GLU A 61 18.45 29.27 12.15
N LYS A 62 18.08 28.15 11.52
CA LYS A 62 18.93 27.40 10.60
C LYS A 62 19.12 28.13 9.26
N ILE A 63 18.05 28.66 8.67
CA ILE A 63 18.07 29.25 7.32
C ILE A 63 18.52 30.71 7.32
N ALA A 64 18.20 31.43 8.39
CA ALA A 64 18.50 32.85 8.56
C ALA A 64 19.31 33.11 9.84
N PRO A 65 20.46 32.44 10.04
CA PRO A 65 21.23 32.59 11.28
C PRO A 65 21.68 34.04 11.47
N ASN A 66 21.59 34.51 12.71
CA ASN A 66 21.99 35.86 13.15
C ASN A 66 21.27 37.02 12.44
N ARG A 67 20.14 36.75 11.76
CA ARG A 67 19.30 37.80 11.17
C ARG A 67 18.22 38.20 12.16
N LYS A 68 17.93 39.49 12.18
CA LYS A 68 16.80 40.05 12.92
C LYS A 68 15.50 39.66 12.21
N LEU A 69 14.55 39.04 12.91
CA LEU A 69 13.20 38.89 12.39
C LEU A 69 12.46 40.20 12.67
N SER A 70 12.30 41.05 11.66
CA SER A 70 11.73 42.39 11.83
C SER A 70 10.21 42.37 11.80
N TYR A 71 9.60 41.52 10.97
CA TYR A 71 8.15 41.48 10.77
C TYR A 71 7.62 40.05 10.67
N ILE A 72 6.37 39.87 11.10
CA ILE A 72 5.56 38.68 10.83
C ILE A 72 4.28 39.16 10.13
N TYR A 73 4.12 38.88 8.85
CA TYR A 73 2.93 39.26 8.09
C TYR A 73 1.89 38.14 8.14
N VAL A 74 0.62 38.47 8.42
CA VAL A 74 -0.51 37.53 8.44
C VAL A 74 -1.38 37.75 7.20
N THR A 75 -1.58 36.71 6.41
CA THR A 75 -2.32 36.77 5.14
C THR A 75 -3.82 36.90 5.35
N HIS A 76 -4.38 36.17 6.31
CA HIS A 76 -5.81 36.20 6.63
C HIS A 76 -6.08 35.70 8.05
N GLY A 77 -7.35 35.77 8.46
CA GLY A 77 -7.71 35.67 9.87
C GLY A 77 -7.82 34.28 10.45
N HIS A 78 -7.61 33.16 9.74
CA HIS A 78 -7.71 31.81 10.32
C HIS A 78 -6.55 31.50 11.27
N LEU A 79 -6.81 30.72 12.33
CA LEU A 79 -5.85 30.50 13.41
C LEU A 79 -4.57 29.78 12.95
N ASP A 80 -4.65 28.98 11.91
CA ASP A 80 -3.51 28.29 11.31
C ASP A 80 -2.58 29.18 10.49
N HIS A 81 -2.82 30.50 10.48
CA HIS A 81 -1.94 31.50 9.89
C HIS A 81 -1.36 32.49 10.92
N PHE A 82 -1.85 32.50 12.17
CA PHE A 82 -1.36 33.41 13.22
C PHE A 82 -1.19 32.81 14.62
N GLY A 83 -1.61 31.56 14.85
CA GLY A 83 -1.61 30.91 16.15
C GLY A 83 -0.22 30.77 16.80
N GLY A 84 0.83 30.72 15.98
CA GLY A 84 2.22 30.62 16.41
C GLY A 84 2.87 31.95 16.84
N ILE A 85 2.24 33.11 16.57
CA ILE A 85 2.82 34.44 16.87
C ILE A 85 3.32 34.56 18.32
N PRO A 86 2.57 34.16 19.37
CA PRO A 86 3.03 34.34 20.75
C PRO A 86 4.36 33.64 21.05
N LEU A 87 4.57 32.43 20.51
CA LEU A 87 5.83 31.69 20.68
C LEU A 87 6.96 32.29 19.85
N LEU A 88 6.66 32.75 18.63
CA LEU A 88 7.63 33.45 17.79
C LEU A 88 8.12 34.73 18.47
N LEU A 89 7.24 35.53 19.08
CA LEU A 89 7.64 36.73 19.82
C LEU A 89 8.42 36.43 21.10
N LYS A 90 8.21 35.26 21.71
CA LYS A 90 9.06 34.82 22.83
C LYS A 90 10.50 34.57 22.39
N ARG A 91 10.72 34.11 21.14
CA ARG A 91 12.05 33.87 20.58
C ARG A 91 12.66 35.10 19.89
N PHE A 92 11.84 35.87 19.19
CA PHE A 92 12.20 37.04 18.39
C PHE A 92 11.39 38.26 18.88
N PRO A 93 11.70 38.78 20.08
CA PRO A 93 10.89 39.81 20.74
C PRO A 93 10.82 41.14 19.99
N GLU A 94 11.73 41.38 19.04
CA GLU A 94 11.75 42.56 18.19
C GLU A 94 10.87 42.47 16.95
N ALA A 95 10.31 41.29 16.64
CA ALA A 95 9.44 41.10 15.49
C ALA A 95 8.10 41.83 15.70
N VAL A 96 7.64 42.52 14.67
CA VAL A 96 6.35 43.21 14.68
C VAL A 96 5.35 42.43 13.82
N PRO A 97 4.30 41.84 14.41
CA PRO A 97 3.25 41.21 13.62
C PRO A 97 2.41 42.27 12.91
N LEU A 98 2.15 42.08 11.62
CA LEU A 98 1.44 43.01 10.73
C LEU A 98 0.32 42.29 9.99
N GLY A 99 -0.81 42.98 9.82
CA GLY A 99 -1.95 42.52 9.03
C GLY A 99 -2.82 43.70 8.62
N THR A 100 -3.69 43.54 7.63
CA THR A 100 -4.62 44.60 7.27
C THR A 100 -5.74 44.71 8.33
N PRO A 101 -6.44 45.85 8.43
CA PRO A 101 -7.52 46.00 9.40
C PRO A 101 -8.62 44.93 9.28
N GLY A 102 -8.91 44.47 8.06
CA GLY A 102 -9.85 43.37 7.81
C GLY A 102 -9.35 42.05 8.38
N THR A 103 -8.11 41.68 8.05
CA THR A 103 -7.45 40.49 8.61
C THR A 103 -7.44 40.49 10.14
N ILE A 104 -7.07 41.61 10.78
CA ILE A 104 -7.01 41.71 12.26
C ILE A 104 -8.39 41.52 12.87
N LYS A 105 -9.43 42.12 12.29
CA LYS A 105 -10.80 41.94 12.75
C LYS A 105 -11.25 40.47 12.63
N HIS A 106 -10.82 39.77 11.58
CA HIS A 106 -11.08 38.35 11.44
C HIS A 106 -10.29 37.51 12.49
N MET A 107 -9.02 37.86 12.76
CA MET A 107 -8.26 37.22 13.85
C MET A 107 -8.96 37.35 15.21
N GLU A 108 -9.51 38.52 15.53
CA GLU A 108 -10.30 38.76 16.75
C GLU A 108 -11.50 37.79 16.88
N GLN A 109 -12.16 37.48 15.76
CA GLN A 109 -13.29 36.56 15.72
C GLN A 109 -12.85 35.11 15.97
N GLN A 110 -11.70 34.69 15.42
CA GLN A 110 -11.20 33.32 15.60
C GLN A 110 -10.78 33.02 17.05
N ILE A 111 -10.42 34.05 17.83
CA ILE A 111 -10.00 33.91 19.24
C ILE A 111 -11.10 34.25 20.25
N GLU A 112 -12.29 34.65 19.79
CA GLU A 112 -13.45 34.78 20.68
C GLU A 112 -13.70 33.43 21.37
N GLU A 113 -13.87 33.44 22.69
CA GLU A 113 -13.81 32.24 23.53
C GLU A 113 -14.74 31.13 23.04
N THR A 114 -15.98 31.47 22.68
CA THR A 114 -16.99 30.51 22.22
C THR A 114 -16.57 29.87 20.90
N TYR A 115 -16.22 30.70 19.91
CA TYR A 115 -15.78 30.22 18.61
C TYR A 115 -14.47 29.43 18.72
N PHE A 116 -13.48 29.97 19.41
CA PHE A 116 -12.17 29.35 19.59
C PHE A 116 -12.29 27.95 20.20
N ASN A 117 -13.08 27.80 21.27
CA ASN A 117 -13.24 26.50 21.93
C ASN A 117 -13.91 25.48 21.01
N ALA A 118 -14.91 25.90 20.22
CA ALA A 118 -15.64 25.02 19.31
C ALA A 118 -14.85 24.67 18.04
N ALA A 119 -14.10 25.63 17.49
CA ALA A 119 -13.40 25.49 16.22
C ALA A 119 -11.97 24.97 16.38
N TRP A 120 -11.21 25.45 17.35
CA TRP A 120 -9.77 25.23 17.42
C TRP A 120 -9.36 24.34 18.59
N GLU A 121 -9.79 24.66 19.82
CA GLU A 121 -9.44 23.85 21.00
C GLU A 121 -10.01 22.43 20.90
N ALA A 122 -11.25 22.28 20.41
CA ALA A 122 -11.86 20.97 20.21
C ALA A 122 -11.09 20.10 19.20
N ARG A 123 -10.47 20.72 18.18
CA ARG A 123 -9.65 20.03 17.17
C ARG A 123 -8.26 19.67 17.68
N PHE A 124 -7.64 20.58 18.43
CA PHE A 124 -6.25 20.50 18.89
C PHE A 124 -6.14 20.65 20.42
N PRO A 125 -6.78 19.76 21.21
CA PRO A 125 -6.91 19.94 22.65
C PRO A 125 -5.54 20.00 23.32
N GLY A 126 -5.27 21.11 24.02
CA GLY A 126 -4.02 21.33 24.76
C GLY A 126 -2.77 21.57 23.89
N GLN A 127 -2.92 21.79 22.58
CA GLN A 127 -1.78 21.97 21.66
C GLN A 127 -1.56 23.41 21.21
N ILE A 128 -2.48 24.34 21.52
CA ILE A 128 -2.44 25.74 21.09
C ILE A 128 -1.89 26.62 22.21
N TYR A 129 -0.90 27.44 21.90
CA TYR A 129 -0.28 28.33 22.87
C TYR A 129 -1.13 29.58 23.14
N LYS A 130 -1.20 30.00 24.41
CA LYS A 130 -1.95 31.19 24.88
C LYS A 130 -1.06 32.01 25.84
N PRO A 131 -1.33 33.32 26.02
CA PRO A 131 -2.37 34.13 25.39
C PRO A 131 -2.10 34.42 23.91
N PHE A 132 -3.16 34.68 23.14
CA PHE A 132 -3.04 35.07 21.73
C PHE A 132 -2.46 36.47 21.59
N VAL A 133 -1.76 36.71 20.48
CA VAL A 133 -1.23 38.01 20.09
C VAL A 133 -1.77 38.34 18.72
N LEU A 134 -2.42 39.50 18.60
CA LEU A 134 -2.95 40.01 17.34
C LEU A 134 -1.89 40.83 16.58
N ALA A 135 -2.10 40.96 15.28
CA ALA A 135 -1.26 41.80 14.43
C ALA A 135 -1.55 43.29 14.60
N GLN A 136 -0.56 44.12 14.27
CA GLN A 136 -0.72 45.57 14.21
C GLN A 136 -1.22 45.99 12.82
N PRO A 137 -2.08 47.03 12.73
CA PRO A 137 -2.72 47.41 11.48
C PRO A 137 -1.72 48.03 10.49
N LEU A 138 -1.64 47.43 9.31
CA LEU A 138 -0.94 47.97 8.15
C LEU A 138 -1.90 48.82 7.30
N THR A 139 -1.98 50.12 7.58
CA THR A 139 -2.98 51.02 6.96
C THR A 139 -2.65 51.45 5.53
N ASN A 140 -1.37 51.50 5.16
CA ASN A 140 -0.94 51.93 3.82
C ASN A 140 -0.77 50.77 2.83
N HIS A 141 -1.12 49.54 3.24
CA HIS A 141 -0.94 48.30 2.46
C HIS A 141 0.49 48.03 1.97
N VAL A 142 1.49 48.78 2.44
CA VAL A 142 2.90 48.63 2.04
C VAL A 142 3.78 48.84 3.26
N PHE A 143 4.77 47.97 3.44
CA PHE A 143 5.86 48.15 4.39
C PHE A 143 7.21 47.81 3.75
N LYS A 144 8.30 48.16 4.43
CA LYS A 144 9.66 47.99 3.89
C LYS A 144 10.53 47.15 4.82
N LEU A 145 11.29 46.23 4.24
CA LEU A 145 12.42 45.59 4.91
C LEU A 145 13.67 46.44 4.67
N GLN A 146 14.35 46.85 5.75
CA GLN A 146 15.55 47.70 5.74
C GLN A 146 15.37 49.04 4.98
N ASP A 147 14.17 49.63 5.05
CA ASP A 147 13.79 50.85 4.30
C ASP A 147 14.00 50.77 2.77
N ARG A 148 14.25 49.57 2.24
CA ARG A 148 14.69 49.35 0.85
C ARG A 148 13.71 48.49 0.08
N TRP A 149 13.42 47.29 0.57
CA TRP A 149 12.61 46.31 -0.16
C TRP A 149 11.16 46.45 0.23
N GLU A 150 10.30 46.77 -0.73
CA GLU A 150 8.87 46.90 -0.49
C GLU A 150 8.16 45.54 -0.47
N LEU A 151 7.23 45.40 0.46
CA LEU A 151 6.30 44.28 0.57
C LEU A 151 4.89 44.86 0.58
N HIS A 152 4.06 44.43 -0.37
CA HIS A 152 2.75 44.99 -0.66
C HIS A 152 1.66 44.00 -0.24
N ALA A 153 0.80 44.41 0.69
CA ALA A 153 -0.40 43.68 1.09
C ALA A 153 -1.51 43.91 0.07
N ILE A 154 -1.83 42.89 -0.72
CA ILE A 154 -2.86 42.94 -1.76
C ILE A 154 -4.15 42.36 -1.21
N GLU A 155 -5.14 43.22 -0.99
CA GLU A 155 -6.49 42.83 -0.59
C GLU A 155 -7.17 42.02 -1.71
N CYS A 156 -7.64 40.82 -1.37
CA CYS A 156 -8.22 39.88 -2.33
C CYS A 156 -9.71 39.60 -2.07
N GLY A 157 -10.26 40.07 -0.94
CA GLY A 157 -11.67 39.87 -0.59
C GLY A 157 -11.94 38.43 -0.15
N HIS A 158 -12.91 37.77 -0.76
CA HIS A 158 -13.25 36.38 -0.44
C HIS A 158 -12.41 35.37 -1.24
N SER A 159 -11.84 34.40 -0.52
CA SER A 159 -11.16 33.22 -1.01
C SER A 159 -11.73 31.95 -0.33
N ASP A 160 -10.90 31.14 0.32
CA ASP A 160 -11.36 30.08 1.22
C ASP A 160 -12.13 30.64 2.42
N THR A 161 -11.81 31.89 2.80
CA THR A 161 -12.50 32.76 3.76
C THR A 161 -12.53 34.23 3.31
N TYR A 162 -13.11 35.13 4.10
CA TYR A 162 -13.20 36.57 3.84
C TYR A 162 -12.02 37.38 4.41
N ASP A 163 -11.86 38.60 3.91
CA ASP A 163 -10.79 39.53 4.27
C ASP A 163 -9.38 38.94 4.08
N SER A 164 -9.22 38.12 3.04
CA SER A 164 -7.96 37.48 2.68
C SER A 164 -7.06 38.42 1.88
N THR A 165 -5.75 38.33 2.14
CA THR A 165 -4.73 39.13 1.47
C THR A 165 -3.58 38.27 0.96
N VAL A 166 -2.85 38.77 -0.03
CA VAL A 166 -1.60 38.20 -0.53
C VAL A 166 -0.45 39.17 -0.27
N LEU A 167 0.73 38.67 0.09
CA LEU A 167 1.93 39.49 0.18
C LEU A 167 2.71 39.44 -1.14
N TRP A 168 2.70 40.54 -1.88
CA TRP A 168 3.45 40.73 -3.11
C TRP A 168 4.82 41.37 -2.83
N VAL A 169 5.88 40.76 -3.35
CA VAL A 169 7.26 41.24 -3.22
C VAL A 169 7.81 41.54 -4.62
N PRO A 170 7.69 42.80 -5.11
CA PRO A 170 8.08 43.16 -6.48
C PRO A 170 9.53 42.79 -6.82
N ALA A 171 10.44 42.98 -5.86
CA ALA A 171 11.87 42.72 -6.04
C ALA A 171 12.21 41.24 -6.34
N LEU A 172 11.35 40.31 -5.93
CA LEU A 172 11.49 38.88 -6.19
C LEU A 172 10.50 38.38 -7.25
N ARG A 173 9.55 39.23 -7.67
CA ARG A 173 8.32 38.81 -8.37
C ARG A 173 7.66 37.62 -7.68
N LEU A 174 7.57 37.68 -6.35
CA LEU A 174 7.05 36.62 -5.47
C LEU A 174 5.69 37.03 -4.92
N ALA A 175 4.70 36.15 -5.07
CA ALA A 175 3.42 36.25 -4.38
C ALA A 175 3.30 35.16 -3.30
N VAL A 176 3.24 35.56 -2.03
CA VAL A 176 2.94 34.66 -0.90
C VAL A 176 1.45 34.75 -0.60
N CYS A 177 0.70 33.72 -0.97
CA CYS A 177 -0.72 33.87 -1.29
C CYS A 177 -1.67 33.56 -0.16
N GLY A 178 -1.18 33.01 0.95
CA GLY A 178 -2.06 32.37 1.94
C GLY A 178 -3.06 31.45 1.22
N ASP A 179 -4.28 31.42 1.72
CA ASP A 179 -5.31 30.52 1.19
C ASP A 179 -6.08 31.07 -0.01
N VAL A 180 -5.61 32.20 -0.57
CA VAL A 180 -6.07 32.60 -1.91
C VAL A 180 -5.62 31.59 -2.95
N VAL A 181 -4.50 30.89 -2.72
CA VAL A 181 -3.95 29.88 -3.62
C VAL A 181 -3.57 28.61 -2.84
N TYR A 182 -3.94 27.45 -3.35
CA TYR A 182 -3.63 26.14 -2.77
C TYR A 182 -2.68 25.34 -3.68
N GLY A 183 -1.86 24.49 -3.07
CA GLY A 183 -1.01 23.53 -3.75
C GLY A 183 -1.67 22.17 -3.99
N GLN A 184 -0.88 21.09 -3.99
CA GLN A 184 -1.32 19.70 -4.15
C GLN A 184 -2.00 19.12 -2.89
N VAL A 185 -3.04 19.82 -2.42
CA VAL A 185 -3.88 19.47 -1.27
C VAL A 185 -5.34 19.82 -1.58
N HIS A 186 -6.29 19.37 -0.76
CA HIS A 186 -7.69 19.74 -0.90
C HIS A 186 -7.96 21.17 -0.42
N GLN A 187 -8.72 21.94 -1.19
CA GLN A 187 -9.12 23.31 -0.85
C GLN A 187 -10.23 23.35 0.18
N MET A 188 -10.14 24.28 1.14
CA MET A 188 -11.16 24.49 2.15
C MET A 188 -12.33 25.32 1.60
N LEU A 189 -13.34 24.64 1.07
CA LEU A 189 -14.50 25.30 0.42
C LEU A 189 -15.67 25.58 1.37
N MET A 190 -15.46 25.41 2.68
CA MET A 190 -16.53 25.51 3.68
C MET A 190 -17.17 26.90 3.71
N GLU A 191 -16.38 27.97 3.62
CA GLU A 191 -16.92 29.33 3.63
C GLU A 191 -17.23 29.84 2.23
N ALA A 192 -16.57 29.31 1.19
CA ALA A 192 -16.92 29.46 -0.24
C ALA A 192 -18.13 28.59 -0.67
N ASN A 193 -19.15 28.51 0.18
CA ASN A 193 -20.28 27.60 0.06
C ASN A 193 -21.33 27.98 -0.99
N THR A 194 -21.25 29.17 -1.60
CA THR A 194 -22.14 29.59 -2.70
C THR A 194 -21.37 29.76 -4.01
N LYS A 195 -22.08 29.67 -5.14
CA LYS A 195 -21.49 29.92 -6.46
C LYS A 195 -20.84 31.31 -6.56
N ALA A 196 -21.54 32.34 -6.07
CA ALA A 196 -21.05 33.71 -6.09
C ALA A 196 -19.73 33.88 -5.32
N LYS A 197 -19.59 33.22 -4.16
CA LYS A 197 -18.35 33.23 -3.38
C LYS A 197 -17.21 32.48 -4.07
N ARG A 198 -17.50 31.35 -4.72
CA ARG A 198 -16.50 30.64 -5.54
C ARG A 198 -16.04 31.46 -6.74
N GLU A 199 -16.93 32.19 -7.38
CA GLU A 199 -16.59 33.13 -8.45
C GLU A 199 -15.78 34.32 -7.93
N GLU A 200 -16.03 34.77 -6.70
CA GLU A 200 -15.21 35.78 -6.02
C GLU A 200 -13.80 35.29 -5.73
N TRP A 201 -13.64 34.07 -5.24
CA TRP A 201 -12.34 33.46 -5.06
C TRP A 201 -11.56 33.32 -6.38
N ILE A 202 -12.25 32.96 -7.47
CA ILE A 202 -11.61 32.95 -8.80
C ILE A 202 -11.07 34.35 -9.17
N ARG A 203 -11.81 35.42 -8.90
CA ARG A 203 -11.35 36.81 -9.13
C ARG A 203 -10.19 37.18 -8.21
N ALA A 204 -10.17 36.69 -6.97
CA ALA A 204 -9.03 36.86 -6.07
C ALA A 204 -7.75 36.27 -6.66
N VAL A 205 -7.82 35.08 -7.26
CA VAL A 205 -6.67 34.48 -7.97
C VAL A 205 -6.27 35.29 -9.21
N GLU A 206 -7.23 35.83 -9.95
CA GLU A 206 -6.96 36.69 -11.13
C GLU A 206 -6.28 38.01 -10.76
N THR A 207 -6.55 38.56 -9.57
CA THR A 207 -5.80 39.71 -9.02
C THR A 207 -4.31 39.38 -8.88
N ILE A 208 -3.96 38.16 -8.48
CA ILE A 208 -2.57 37.71 -8.36
C ILE A 208 -1.94 37.51 -9.75
N GLU A 209 -2.67 36.93 -10.69
CA GLU A 209 -2.20 36.79 -12.08
C GLU A 209 -1.85 38.14 -12.71
N ALA A 210 -2.63 39.18 -12.42
CA ALA A 210 -2.39 40.54 -12.92
C ALA A 210 -1.10 41.18 -12.39
N LEU A 211 -0.51 40.66 -11.30
CA LEU A 211 0.79 41.09 -10.77
C LEU A 211 1.98 40.49 -11.54
N ASP A 212 1.73 39.51 -12.41
CA ASP A 212 2.76 38.80 -13.19
C ASP A 212 3.87 38.17 -12.31
N PRO A 213 3.53 37.30 -11.33
CA PRO A 213 4.52 36.65 -10.47
C PRO A 213 5.39 35.65 -11.24
N VAL A 214 6.63 35.45 -10.78
CA VAL A 214 7.49 34.33 -11.20
C VAL A 214 7.42 33.18 -10.19
N TYR A 215 7.21 33.50 -8.91
CA TYR A 215 7.04 32.54 -7.83
C TYR A 215 5.71 32.78 -7.13
N VAL A 216 4.97 31.70 -6.89
CA VAL A 216 3.68 31.70 -6.20
C VAL A 216 3.76 30.65 -5.10
N VAL A 217 3.63 31.08 -3.85
CA VAL A 217 3.65 30.20 -2.67
C VAL A 217 2.22 30.07 -2.13
N PRO A 218 1.60 28.89 -2.24
CA PRO A 218 0.30 28.57 -1.64
C PRO A 218 0.33 28.56 -0.10
N GLY A 219 -0.81 28.83 0.54
CA GLY A 219 -0.98 28.74 2.00
C GLY A 219 -0.95 27.31 2.54
N HIS A 220 -1.52 26.37 1.79
CA HIS A 220 -1.40 24.94 2.04
C HIS A 220 -0.85 24.19 0.83
N ARG A 221 0.17 23.34 1.05
CA ARG A 221 0.79 22.51 0.00
C ARG A 221 1.52 21.30 0.55
N GLN A 222 1.86 20.33 -0.31
CA GLN A 222 2.78 19.24 0.06
C GLN A 222 4.19 19.80 0.28
N ALA A 223 4.98 19.19 1.17
CA ALA A 223 6.30 19.71 1.52
C ALA A 223 7.29 19.67 0.34
N GLU A 224 7.26 18.59 -0.44
CA GLU A 224 8.14 18.32 -1.58
C GLU A 224 7.72 19.06 -2.85
N GLU A 225 6.56 19.71 -2.83
CA GLU A 225 6.07 20.45 -3.98
C GLU A 225 6.91 21.69 -4.27
N ILE A 226 7.11 21.95 -5.57
CA ILE A 226 7.78 23.16 -6.05
C ILE A 226 6.76 24.31 -6.04
N ASP A 227 7.20 25.49 -5.60
CA ASP A 227 6.39 26.71 -5.67
C ASP A 227 6.43 27.30 -7.09
N GLY A 228 5.27 27.69 -7.64
CA GLY A 228 5.22 28.32 -8.95
C GLY A 228 3.84 28.63 -9.51
N VAL A 229 3.84 29.35 -10.63
CA VAL A 229 2.67 30.04 -11.19
C VAL A 229 1.52 29.11 -11.61
N TRP A 230 1.78 27.82 -11.84
CA TRP A 230 0.75 26.85 -12.20
C TRP A 230 -0.30 26.66 -11.09
N HIS A 231 0.06 26.97 -9.85
CA HIS A 231 -0.85 26.97 -8.70
C HIS A 231 -2.08 27.87 -8.90
N LEU A 232 -1.93 28.99 -9.61
CA LEU A 232 -3.03 29.90 -9.91
C LEU A 232 -4.08 29.22 -10.79
N ALA A 233 -3.63 28.57 -11.87
CA ALA A 233 -4.49 27.84 -12.79
C ALA A 233 -5.11 26.60 -12.11
N ALA A 234 -4.31 25.84 -11.35
CA ALA A 234 -4.75 24.67 -10.61
C ALA A 234 -5.82 25.04 -9.56
N THR A 235 -5.60 26.13 -8.83
CA THR A 235 -6.54 26.61 -7.82
C THR A 235 -7.89 26.94 -8.46
N LYS A 236 -7.90 27.78 -9.51
CA LYS A 236 -9.14 28.12 -10.23
C LYS A 236 -9.82 26.90 -10.83
N LYS A 237 -9.06 25.93 -11.34
CA LYS A 237 -9.62 24.69 -11.90
C LYS A 237 -10.37 23.90 -10.83
N TYR A 238 -9.76 23.68 -9.66
CA TYR A 238 -10.40 22.99 -8.54
C TYR A 238 -11.72 23.66 -8.14
N ILE A 239 -11.73 24.99 -7.99
CA ILE A 239 -12.92 25.75 -7.59
C ILE A 239 -14.06 25.55 -8.60
N ARG A 240 -13.75 25.62 -9.91
CA ARG A 240 -14.72 25.39 -10.98
C ARG A 240 -15.23 23.94 -10.96
N ASP A 241 -14.33 22.98 -10.86
CA ASP A 241 -14.63 21.56 -10.82
C ASP A 241 -15.57 21.22 -9.65
N PHE A 242 -15.26 21.70 -8.45
CA PHE A 242 -16.11 21.55 -7.28
C PHE A 242 -17.47 22.22 -7.47
N GLY A 243 -17.49 23.43 -8.02
CA GLY A 243 -18.72 24.16 -8.33
C GLY A 243 -19.67 23.36 -9.23
N GLU A 244 -19.14 22.82 -10.33
CA GLU A 244 -19.90 21.97 -11.26
C GLU A 244 -20.38 20.67 -10.61
N ILE A 245 -19.57 20.06 -9.74
CA ILE A 245 -19.97 18.83 -9.03
C ILE A 245 -21.15 19.11 -8.10
N VAL A 246 -21.09 20.19 -7.32
CA VAL A 246 -22.18 20.56 -6.40
C VAL A 246 -23.45 20.96 -7.16
N GLU A 247 -23.32 21.63 -8.31
CA GLU A 247 -24.47 22.00 -9.17
C GLU A 247 -25.22 20.77 -9.72
N LYS A 248 -24.57 19.60 -9.84
CA LYS A 248 -25.23 18.34 -10.23
C LYS A 248 -26.13 17.74 -9.14
N GLY A 249 -26.15 18.31 -7.93
CA GLY A 249 -27.00 17.85 -6.82
C GLY A 249 -26.61 16.50 -6.22
N PRO A 250 -25.34 16.28 -5.82
CA PRO A 250 -24.93 15.06 -5.12
C PRO A 250 -25.67 14.91 -3.79
N LYS A 251 -25.95 13.68 -3.39
CA LYS A 251 -26.81 13.39 -2.22
C LYS A 251 -26.10 13.62 -0.89
N ASN A 252 -24.78 13.56 -0.86
CA ASN A 252 -23.98 13.66 0.36
C ASN A 252 -22.52 14.05 0.05
N ALA A 253 -21.76 14.39 1.10
CA ALA A 253 -20.35 14.79 0.99
C ALA A 253 -19.43 13.69 0.41
N ARG A 254 -19.80 12.39 0.53
CA ARG A 254 -19.01 11.28 -0.02
C ARG A 254 -19.09 11.25 -1.55
N GLU A 255 -20.26 11.55 -2.13
CA GLU A 255 -20.41 11.70 -3.59
C GLU A 255 -19.62 12.91 -4.12
N VAL A 256 -19.66 14.03 -3.40
CA VAL A 256 -18.84 15.21 -3.74
C VAL A 256 -17.36 14.85 -3.73
N PHE A 257 -16.89 14.22 -2.64
CA PHE A 257 -15.49 13.80 -2.51
C PHE A 257 -15.08 12.85 -3.65
N ALA A 258 -15.90 11.84 -3.96
CA ALA A 258 -15.61 10.89 -5.03
C ALA A 258 -15.45 11.58 -6.39
N GLU A 259 -16.36 12.49 -6.76
CA GLU A 259 -16.29 13.21 -8.03
C GLU A 259 -15.15 14.25 -8.07
N VAL A 260 -14.81 14.86 -6.94
CA VAL A 260 -13.64 15.75 -6.84
C VAL A 260 -12.36 14.95 -7.06
N MET A 261 -12.21 13.81 -6.38
CA MET A 261 -11.07 12.90 -6.56
C MET A 261 -10.96 12.42 -8.01
N LYS A 262 -12.09 12.07 -8.63
CA LYS A 262 -12.17 11.68 -10.04
C LYS A 262 -11.59 12.73 -10.98
N ARG A 263 -11.96 14.00 -10.79
CA ARG A 263 -11.47 15.10 -11.64
C ARG A 263 -10.03 15.51 -11.35
N LEU A 264 -9.59 15.42 -10.09
CA LEU A 264 -8.24 15.82 -9.69
C LEU A 264 -7.17 14.83 -10.12
N LEU A 265 -7.45 13.55 -9.98
CA LEU A 265 -6.49 12.52 -10.36
C LEU A 265 -6.44 12.32 -11.88
N GLY A 266 -7.41 12.84 -12.64
CA GLY A 266 -7.61 12.46 -14.05
C GLY A 266 -7.91 10.96 -14.21
N VAL A 267 -8.02 10.26 -13.09
CA VAL A 267 -8.38 8.88 -12.95
C VAL A 267 -9.86 8.93 -12.66
N ASP A 268 -10.65 8.64 -13.69
CA ASP A 268 -11.88 7.93 -13.43
C ASP A 268 -11.55 6.85 -12.38
N ALA A 269 -12.11 6.94 -11.17
CA ALA A 269 -12.35 5.75 -10.40
C ALA A 269 -13.45 4.94 -11.11
N GLN A 270 -13.30 4.74 -12.42
CA GLN A 270 -13.91 3.68 -13.17
C GLN A 270 -13.09 2.44 -12.89
N GLN A 271 -13.76 1.31 -12.91
CA GLN A 271 -13.06 0.08 -13.16
C GLN A 271 -12.28 0.24 -14.47
N PRO A 272 -11.04 -0.27 -14.57
CA PRO A 272 -10.29 -0.24 -15.83
C PRO A 272 -11.19 -0.69 -16.99
N VAL A 273 -11.38 0.19 -17.97
CA VAL A 273 -12.10 -0.12 -19.21
C VAL A 273 -11.13 -0.85 -20.12
N THR A 274 -11.55 -2.00 -20.67
CA THR A 274 -10.63 -2.86 -21.42
C THR A 274 -10.23 -2.22 -22.74
N ASP A 275 -8.93 -1.96 -22.92
CA ASP A 275 -8.32 -1.63 -24.21
C ASP A 275 -7.40 -2.78 -24.65
N TYR A 276 -7.94 -3.69 -25.46
CA TYR A 276 -7.19 -4.82 -26.00
C TYR A 276 -6.19 -4.43 -27.11
N ASN A 277 -6.04 -3.14 -27.43
CA ASN A 277 -5.01 -2.67 -28.37
C ASN A 277 -3.70 -2.31 -27.66
N MET A 278 -3.70 -2.22 -26.33
CA MET A 278 -2.47 -2.09 -25.55
C MET A 278 -1.57 -3.29 -25.83
N THR A 279 -0.26 -3.05 -25.92
CA THR A 279 0.68 -4.13 -25.72
C THR A 279 0.47 -4.73 -24.34
N VAL A 280 0.85 -5.99 -24.22
CA VAL A 280 0.86 -6.71 -22.94
C VAL A 280 1.45 -5.85 -21.83
N GLN A 281 2.65 -5.30 -22.04
CA GLN A 281 3.38 -4.49 -21.06
C GLN A 281 2.65 -3.19 -20.69
N GLU A 282 2.04 -2.53 -21.68
CA GLU A 282 1.23 -1.33 -21.42
C GLU A 282 -0.01 -1.65 -20.59
N ALA A 283 -0.68 -2.78 -20.88
CA ALA A 283 -1.83 -3.23 -20.11
C ALA A 283 -1.44 -3.54 -18.64
N TYR A 284 -0.26 -4.14 -18.42
CA TYR A 284 0.29 -4.39 -17.07
C TYR A 284 0.51 -3.10 -16.30
N VAL A 285 1.27 -2.18 -16.89
CA VAL A 285 1.61 -0.90 -16.28
C VAL A 285 0.35 -0.09 -16.01
N TYR A 286 -0.55 -0.04 -16.98
CA TYR A 286 -1.82 0.66 -16.87
C TYR A 286 -2.64 0.11 -15.71
N ALA A 287 -2.87 -1.21 -15.67
CA ALA A 287 -3.56 -1.87 -14.57
C ALA A 287 -2.91 -1.57 -13.21
N THR A 288 -1.58 -1.69 -13.15
CA THR A 288 -0.87 -1.61 -11.88
C THR A 288 -0.78 -0.19 -11.32
N ARG A 289 -0.80 0.85 -12.17
CA ARG A 289 -0.97 2.25 -11.74
C ARG A 289 -2.28 2.49 -10.98
N HIS A 290 -3.34 1.78 -11.35
CA HIS A 290 -4.62 1.83 -10.62
C HIS A 290 -4.57 1.04 -9.31
N PHE A 291 -3.81 -0.07 -9.26
CA PHE A 291 -3.68 -0.93 -8.08
C PHE A 291 -2.64 -0.46 -7.06
N VAL A 292 -1.77 0.51 -7.36
CA VAL A 292 -0.78 1.06 -6.43
C VAL A 292 -1.36 2.16 -5.51
N SER A 293 -2.60 2.62 -5.76
CA SER A 293 -3.19 3.76 -5.04
C SER A 293 -4.22 3.35 -3.98
N ARG A 294 -3.77 3.20 -2.71
CA ARG A 294 -4.58 3.50 -1.51
C ARG A 294 -3.79 3.40 -0.20
N ILE A 295 -3.92 4.43 0.64
CA ILE A 295 -3.51 4.46 2.04
C ILE A 295 -4.76 4.35 2.91
N GLN A 296 -4.66 3.64 4.04
CA GLN A 296 -5.69 3.43 5.07
C GLN A 296 -6.89 2.57 4.60
N ASP A 297 -6.59 1.27 4.47
CA ASP A 297 -7.50 0.09 4.43
C ASP A 297 -8.06 -0.42 3.09
N ALA A 298 -7.43 -0.16 1.94
CA ALA A 298 -7.65 -1.05 0.78
C ALA A 298 -6.58 -1.05 -0.32
N GLN A 299 -5.92 -2.18 -0.56
CA GLN A 299 -5.32 -2.63 -1.82
C GLN A 299 -4.29 -1.69 -2.50
N ILE A 300 -3.06 -1.77 -2.00
CA ILE A 300 -1.84 -1.66 -2.82
C ILE A 300 -1.40 -3.11 -3.05
N TRP A 301 -1.28 -3.56 -4.30
CA TRP A 301 -0.95 -4.96 -4.65
C TRP A 301 -1.86 -6.02 -3.98
N MET A 302 -3.07 -6.21 -4.50
CA MET A 302 -3.64 -7.56 -4.55
C MET A 302 -3.46 -8.11 -5.94
N VAL A 303 -2.21 -8.39 -6.33
CA VAL A 303 -2.01 -9.27 -7.47
C VAL A 303 -2.41 -10.69 -7.01
N GLY A 304 -3.34 -11.28 -7.75
CA GLY A 304 -3.52 -12.73 -7.75
C GLY A 304 -4.61 -13.33 -6.85
N ASN A 305 -5.65 -12.56 -6.50
CA ASN A 305 -6.96 -13.20 -6.31
C ASN A 305 -7.79 -13.23 -7.59
N ARG A 306 -7.27 -12.72 -8.71
CA ARG A 306 -7.92 -12.93 -10.00
C ARG A 306 -7.38 -14.22 -10.58
N ARG A 307 -8.29 -15.15 -10.84
CA ARG A 307 -8.02 -16.33 -11.66
C ARG A 307 -7.36 -15.89 -12.96
N SER A 308 -6.28 -16.55 -13.35
CA SER A 308 -5.71 -16.42 -14.70
C SER A 308 -6.86 -16.57 -15.70
N ALA A 309 -7.09 -15.52 -16.47
CA ALA A 309 -8.17 -15.46 -17.43
C ALA A 309 -7.64 -15.74 -18.84
N LYS A 310 -6.86 -16.81 -18.99
CA LYS A 310 -6.47 -17.44 -20.28
C LYS A 310 -7.69 -17.93 -21.12
N SER A 311 -8.83 -17.24 -21.05
CA SER A 311 -9.97 -17.39 -21.95
C SER A 311 -9.74 -16.69 -23.31
N ILE A 312 -8.80 -15.74 -23.36
CA ILE A 312 -8.42 -15.01 -24.58
C ILE A 312 -7.05 -15.49 -25.06
N SER A 313 -7.01 -16.10 -26.24
CA SER A 313 -5.78 -16.61 -26.85
C SER A 313 -4.76 -15.49 -27.10
N GLY A 314 -3.51 -15.68 -26.69
CA GLY A 314 -2.41 -14.75 -26.92
C GLY A 314 -2.20 -13.69 -25.83
N LEU A 315 -3.07 -13.61 -24.82
CA LEU A 315 -2.84 -12.77 -23.64
C LEU A 315 -2.07 -13.54 -22.56
N PRO A 316 -1.13 -12.89 -21.85
CA PRO A 316 -0.51 -13.46 -20.66
C PRO A 316 -1.48 -13.59 -19.49
N THR A 317 -1.11 -14.45 -18.57
CA THR A 317 -1.94 -15.03 -17.50
C THR A 317 -2.28 -14.06 -16.40
N TRP A 318 -1.42 -13.06 -16.20
CA TRP A 318 -1.66 -11.93 -15.32
C TRP A 318 -2.66 -10.93 -15.85
N VAL A 319 -2.95 -10.90 -17.16
CA VAL A 319 -3.90 -9.93 -17.70
C VAL A 319 -5.28 -10.33 -17.18
N PRO A 320 -5.88 -9.56 -16.27
CA PRO A 320 -7.15 -9.95 -15.72
C PRO A 320 -8.24 -9.72 -16.76
N ASP A 321 -9.21 -10.63 -16.83
CA ASP A 321 -10.42 -10.39 -17.60
C ASP A 321 -11.24 -9.31 -16.90
N TYR A 322 -11.19 -8.12 -17.46
CA TYR A 322 -11.91 -6.95 -16.96
C TYR A 322 -13.41 -6.99 -17.25
N GLN A 323 -13.89 -7.92 -18.09
CA GLN A 323 -15.31 -8.12 -18.34
C GLN A 323 -15.98 -8.96 -17.25
N GLN A 324 -15.19 -9.70 -16.47
CA GLN A 324 -15.67 -10.37 -15.27
C GLN A 324 -15.81 -9.35 -14.13
N SER A 325 -17.06 -9.11 -13.72
CA SER A 325 -17.34 -8.25 -12.57
C SER A 325 -16.71 -8.81 -11.30
N TRP A 326 -16.28 -7.92 -10.41
CA TRP A 326 -16.04 -8.23 -9.00
C TRP A 326 -17.33 -8.82 -8.40
N GLN A 327 -17.46 -10.14 -8.40
CA GLN A 327 -18.44 -10.82 -7.59
C GLN A 327 -17.74 -11.23 -6.30
N ASP A 328 -18.21 -10.70 -5.16
CA ASP A 328 -17.95 -11.22 -3.80
C ASP A 328 -18.55 -12.63 -3.61
N GLU A 329 -18.56 -13.46 -4.66
CA GLU A 329 -19.09 -14.81 -4.60
C GLU A 329 -17.98 -15.72 -4.06
N HIS A 330 -18.12 -16.07 -2.78
CA HIS A 330 -17.92 -17.35 -2.08
C HIS A 330 -17.21 -18.57 -2.74
N GLU A 331 -16.66 -18.50 -3.93
CA GLU A 331 -15.81 -19.52 -4.54
C GLU A 331 -14.59 -18.87 -5.21
N ASN A 332 -13.76 -18.18 -4.44
CA ASN A 332 -12.34 -18.18 -4.78
C ASN A 332 -11.90 -19.65 -4.72
N SER A 333 -11.74 -20.32 -5.85
CA SER A 333 -11.05 -21.61 -5.90
C SER A 333 -9.62 -21.53 -5.32
N PHE A 334 -9.10 -20.31 -5.13
CA PHE A 334 -7.86 -19.99 -4.42
C PHE A 334 -8.02 -19.90 -2.89
N LEU A 335 -9.22 -19.66 -2.35
CA LEU A 335 -9.45 -19.65 -0.89
C LEU A 335 -9.64 -21.06 -0.31
N LYS A 336 -9.72 -22.09 -1.16
CA LYS A 336 -9.66 -23.49 -0.70
C LYS A 336 -8.26 -23.90 -0.23
N PHE A 337 -7.24 -23.07 -0.45
CA PHE A 337 -5.98 -23.26 0.26
C PHE A 337 -6.23 -23.08 1.76
N PRO A 338 -5.71 -23.96 2.62
CA PRO A 338 -5.70 -23.70 4.05
C PRO A 338 -5.18 -22.29 4.31
N GLN A 339 -5.92 -21.50 5.10
CA GLN A 339 -5.68 -20.07 5.37
C GLN A 339 -4.17 -19.75 5.47
N PRO A 340 -3.69 -18.69 4.79
CA PRO A 340 -2.28 -18.57 4.44
C PRO A 340 -1.34 -18.40 5.66
N ALA A 341 -0.16 -19.02 5.52
CA ALA A 341 1.07 -18.62 6.18
C ALA A 341 1.47 -17.18 5.76
N PRO A 342 2.44 -16.57 6.44
CA PRO A 342 2.29 -15.43 7.34
C PRO A 342 2.15 -14.07 6.67
N PHE A 343 1.68 -13.14 7.48
CA PHE A 343 1.65 -11.70 7.24
C PHE A 343 3.05 -11.09 7.01
N LEU A 344 3.63 -11.28 5.81
CA LEU A 344 4.89 -10.67 5.37
C LEU A 344 4.71 -9.23 4.85
N GLY A 345 3.48 -8.82 4.55
CA GLY A 345 3.17 -7.51 3.96
C GLY A 345 3.46 -6.30 4.86
N LYS A 346 3.76 -6.49 6.15
CA LYS A 346 4.06 -5.39 7.09
C LYS A 346 5.55 -5.01 7.19
N THR A 347 6.46 -5.80 6.61
CA THR A 347 7.91 -5.63 6.82
C THR A 347 8.69 -5.14 5.60
N ILE A 348 8.10 -5.12 4.40
CA ILE A 348 8.78 -4.69 3.18
C ILE A 348 8.30 -3.27 2.79
N PRO A 349 9.20 -2.27 2.67
CA PRO A 349 8.85 -0.92 2.24
C PRO A 349 8.13 -0.89 0.89
N THR A 350 7.05 -0.13 0.82
CA THR A 350 6.23 0.05 -0.39
C THR A 350 6.74 1.21 -1.26
N ASP A 351 8.01 1.16 -1.66
CA ASP A 351 8.60 2.18 -2.54
C ASP A 351 8.51 1.72 -4.01
N ALA A 352 7.29 1.73 -4.54
CA ALA A 352 7.01 1.36 -5.92
C ALA A 352 6.86 2.59 -6.83
N PHE A 353 7.33 2.49 -8.07
CA PHE A 353 6.99 3.47 -9.11
C PHE A 353 6.93 2.79 -10.48
N SER A 354 6.18 3.38 -11.40
CA SER A 354 6.06 2.88 -12.77
C SER A 354 6.61 3.89 -13.78
N ASN A 355 7.10 3.40 -14.91
CA ASN A 355 7.28 4.18 -16.14
C ASN A 355 6.21 3.74 -17.16
N GLU A 356 6.37 4.01 -18.47
CA GLU A 356 5.39 3.62 -19.50
C GLU A 356 5.28 2.11 -19.75
N SER A 357 6.33 1.33 -19.51
CA SER A 357 6.43 -0.10 -19.88
C SER A 357 6.82 -1.03 -18.73
N SER A 358 7.13 -0.49 -17.55
CA SER A 358 7.70 -1.22 -16.43
C SER A 358 7.19 -0.68 -15.09
N LEU A 359 7.13 -1.59 -14.12
CA LEU A 359 6.89 -1.33 -12.72
C LEU A 359 8.12 -1.71 -11.90
N TYR A 360 8.62 -0.77 -11.12
CA TYR A 360 9.72 -1.00 -10.21
C TYR A 360 9.19 -1.11 -8.79
N ILE A 361 9.49 -2.23 -8.13
CA ILE A 361 9.06 -2.49 -6.77
C ILE A 361 10.10 -3.30 -6.00
N HIS A 362 10.18 -3.10 -4.69
CA HIS A 362 11.02 -3.94 -3.84
C HIS A 362 10.42 -5.33 -3.65
N GLY A 363 11.27 -6.36 -3.66
CA GLY A 363 10.87 -7.74 -3.44
C GLY A 363 12.04 -8.63 -3.10
N TYR A 364 11.75 -9.89 -2.82
CA TYR A 364 12.74 -10.92 -2.51
C TYR A 364 12.44 -12.14 -3.35
N SER A 365 13.41 -12.57 -4.17
CA SER A 365 13.37 -13.90 -4.78
C SER A 365 13.63 -14.92 -3.68
N ILE A 366 12.70 -15.84 -3.51
CA ILE A 366 12.66 -16.83 -2.43
C ILE A 366 13.20 -18.17 -2.92
N ASP A 367 12.73 -18.63 -4.07
CA ASP A 367 13.00 -19.98 -4.57
C ASP A 367 12.76 -20.07 -6.09
N ARG A 368 13.00 -21.25 -6.66
CA ARG A 368 12.67 -21.57 -8.06
C ARG A 368 12.02 -22.92 -8.20
N ILE A 369 11.14 -23.04 -9.19
CA ILE A 369 10.48 -24.30 -9.52
C ILE A 369 11.44 -25.21 -10.29
N VAL A 370 11.59 -26.45 -9.82
CA VAL A 370 12.40 -27.48 -10.51
C VAL A 370 11.55 -28.64 -11.02
N PHE A 371 10.29 -28.70 -10.62
CA PHE A 371 9.35 -29.71 -11.07
C PHE A 371 7.93 -29.18 -10.97
N ARG A 372 7.12 -29.52 -11.98
CA ARG A 372 5.67 -29.25 -11.99
C ARG A 372 4.89 -30.43 -12.53
N LEU A 373 3.66 -30.60 -12.03
CA LEU A 373 2.75 -31.67 -12.41
C LEU A 373 1.30 -31.18 -12.32
N THR A 374 0.55 -31.30 -13.42
CA THR A 374 -0.89 -31.00 -13.42
C THR A 374 -1.70 -32.16 -12.84
N VAL A 375 -2.56 -31.86 -11.88
CA VAL A 375 -3.51 -32.80 -11.25
C VAL A 375 -4.70 -32.99 -12.20
N THR A 376 -4.93 -34.21 -12.69
CA THR A 376 -5.95 -34.51 -13.71
C THR A 376 -6.89 -35.63 -13.26
N ARG A 377 -8.08 -35.71 -13.88
CA ARG A 377 -9.11 -36.71 -13.56
C ARG A 377 -8.91 -38.06 -14.27
N ASP A 378 -8.00 -38.11 -15.24
CA ASP A 378 -7.91 -39.23 -16.18
C ASP A 378 -6.97 -40.35 -15.70
N VAL A 379 -6.30 -40.15 -14.56
CA VAL A 379 -5.34 -41.08 -13.96
C VAL A 379 -5.62 -41.25 -12.46
N ASP A 380 -5.34 -42.43 -11.93
CA ASP A 380 -5.43 -42.64 -10.49
C ASP A 380 -4.34 -41.86 -9.73
N ILE A 381 -4.55 -41.65 -8.43
CA ILE A 381 -3.66 -40.85 -7.58
C ILE A 381 -2.23 -41.38 -7.51
N TYR A 382 -2.02 -42.69 -7.65
CA TYR A 382 -0.69 -43.27 -7.59
C TYR A 382 0.10 -42.94 -8.87
N GLU A 383 -0.48 -43.23 -10.03
CA GLU A 383 0.14 -42.92 -11.33
C GLU A 383 0.38 -41.41 -11.47
N MET A 384 -0.55 -40.60 -10.94
CA MET A 384 -0.42 -39.16 -10.93
C MET A 384 0.76 -38.67 -10.09
N LEU A 385 0.96 -39.20 -8.87
CA LEU A 385 1.99 -38.68 -7.95
C LEU A 385 3.37 -39.34 -8.10
N LEU A 386 3.49 -40.44 -8.84
CA LEU A 386 4.77 -41.10 -9.11
C LEU A 386 5.85 -40.15 -9.67
N PRO A 387 5.56 -39.23 -10.62
CA PRO A 387 6.52 -38.21 -11.07
C PRO A 387 7.06 -37.32 -9.94
N ALA A 388 6.24 -36.94 -8.96
CA ALA A 388 6.70 -36.15 -7.81
C ALA A 388 7.65 -36.96 -6.91
N VAL A 389 7.41 -38.27 -6.78
CA VAL A 389 8.32 -39.20 -6.06
C VAL A 389 9.67 -39.31 -6.79
N LEU A 390 9.65 -39.37 -8.12
CA LEU A 390 10.87 -39.36 -8.94
C LEU A 390 11.64 -38.05 -8.79
N ALA A 391 10.95 -36.90 -8.76
CA ALA A 391 11.56 -35.59 -8.56
C ALA A 391 12.24 -35.48 -7.18
N LEU A 392 11.57 -35.92 -6.10
CA LEU A 392 12.20 -36.03 -4.78
C LEU A 392 13.48 -36.87 -4.83
N ALA A 393 13.44 -38.00 -5.54
CA ALA A 393 14.57 -38.90 -5.64
C ALA A 393 15.76 -38.29 -6.40
N SER A 394 15.53 -37.45 -7.41
CA SER A 394 16.60 -36.71 -8.07
C SER A 394 17.34 -35.74 -7.14
N GLN A 395 16.68 -35.28 -6.07
CA GLN A 395 17.30 -34.47 -5.01
C GLN A 395 17.86 -35.31 -3.86
N GLY A 396 17.93 -36.64 -4.03
CA GLY A 396 18.42 -37.56 -3.00
C GLY A 396 17.46 -37.78 -1.83
N ARG A 397 16.15 -37.52 -2.03
CA ARG A 397 15.12 -37.60 -0.99
C ARG A 397 14.07 -38.67 -1.30
N SER A 398 13.36 -39.13 -0.28
CA SER A 398 12.25 -40.08 -0.36
C SER A 398 10.96 -39.46 0.18
N ILE A 399 9.80 -40.05 -0.13
CA ILE A 399 8.53 -39.65 0.50
C ILE A 399 8.51 -39.87 2.02
N TYR A 400 9.40 -40.69 2.56
CA TYR A 400 9.48 -40.99 4.00
C TYR A 400 10.43 -40.07 4.75
N ASP A 401 11.26 -39.31 4.04
CA ASP A 401 12.20 -38.40 4.67
C ASP A 401 11.46 -37.19 5.27
N VAL A 402 12.06 -36.62 6.31
CA VAL A 402 11.58 -35.39 6.95
C VAL A 402 11.52 -34.26 5.94
N TYR A 403 10.42 -33.53 5.96
CA TYR A 403 10.22 -32.34 5.13
C TYR A 403 11.09 -31.16 5.64
N PRO A 404 11.65 -30.29 4.78
CA PRO A 404 12.71 -29.34 5.18
C PRO A 404 12.22 -28.25 6.16
N GLY A 405 10.91 -28.00 6.26
CA GLY A 405 10.33 -27.11 7.27
C GLY A 405 10.15 -27.81 8.61
N LYS A 406 11.03 -27.57 9.59
CA LYS A 406 10.89 -28.11 10.96
C LYS A 406 9.57 -27.65 11.61
N GLY A 407 8.81 -28.60 12.14
CA GLY A 407 7.46 -28.43 12.65
C GLY A 407 7.38 -27.75 14.02
N SER A 408 6.48 -26.78 14.12
CA SER A 408 5.59 -26.64 15.27
C SER A 408 4.31 -25.93 14.79
N GLY A 409 3.19 -26.64 14.87
CA GLY A 409 1.86 -26.04 14.77
C GLY A 409 1.32 -25.69 13.38
N SER A 410 1.61 -26.46 12.32
CA SER A 410 0.75 -26.36 11.13
C SER A 410 -0.64 -26.91 11.47
N ASN A 411 -1.66 -26.07 11.39
CA ASN A 411 -3.07 -26.46 11.35
C ASN A 411 -3.36 -27.21 10.01
N SER A 412 -2.67 -28.32 9.76
CA SER A 412 -2.87 -29.15 8.57
C SER A 412 -4.13 -30.02 8.66
N GLY A 413 -4.95 -29.88 9.70
CA GLY A 413 -6.14 -30.71 9.94
C GLY A 413 -5.84 -32.19 10.22
N CYS A 414 -4.63 -32.67 9.94
CA CYS A 414 -4.15 -33.98 10.33
C CYS A 414 -3.69 -33.94 11.79
N GLU A 415 -4.52 -34.46 12.70
CA GLU A 415 -4.03 -34.95 13.98
C GLU A 415 -2.91 -35.97 13.69
N VAL A 416 -1.71 -35.67 14.18
CA VAL A 416 -0.56 -36.58 14.07
C VAL A 416 -0.81 -37.78 14.98
N VAL A 417 -0.88 -38.97 14.41
CA VAL A 417 -0.83 -40.21 15.19
C VAL A 417 0.64 -40.61 15.30
N GLY A 418 1.26 -40.30 16.45
CA GLY A 418 2.51 -40.91 16.86
C GLY A 418 2.28 -42.37 17.24
N LEU A 419 2.99 -43.31 16.60
CA LEU A 419 2.96 -44.71 16.98
C LEU A 419 3.90 -44.92 18.18
N GLY A 420 3.33 -44.97 19.39
CA GLY A 420 4.02 -45.54 20.54
C GLY A 420 4.33 -47.02 20.31
N GLU A 421 5.41 -47.52 20.92
CA GLU A 421 6.03 -48.85 20.74
C GLU A 421 5.09 -50.08 20.96
N THR A 422 3.80 -49.89 21.19
CA THR A 422 2.84 -50.94 21.58
C THR A 422 1.66 -51.14 20.62
N GLY A 423 1.62 -50.47 19.45
CA GLY A 423 0.63 -50.76 18.40
C GLY A 423 -0.83 -50.41 18.72
N GLU A 424 -1.09 -49.58 19.73
CA GLU A 424 -2.43 -49.02 19.99
C GLU A 424 -2.55 -47.61 19.42
N SER A 425 -3.58 -47.37 18.60
CA SER A 425 -3.94 -46.04 18.10
C SER A 425 -4.42 -45.15 19.26
N LYS A 426 -3.53 -44.33 19.81
CA LYS A 426 -3.90 -43.23 20.71
C LYS A 426 -3.93 -41.92 19.94
N VAL A 427 -5.00 -41.16 20.13
CA VAL A 427 -5.02 -39.73 19.80
C VAL A 427 -4.04 -39.06 20.77
N GLN A 428 -2.85 -38.74 20.30
CA GLN A 428 -1.91 -37.89 21.04
C GLN A 428 -2.19 -36.44 20.62
N THR A 429 -2.38 -35.57 21.61
CA THR A 429 -2.18 -34.14 21.39
C THR A 429 -0.75 -33.94 20.88
N PRO A 430 -0.50 -33.14 19.82
CA PRO A 430 0.83 -33.03 19.23
C PRO A 430 1.83 -32.56 20.30
N GLU A 431 2.81 -33.40 20.66
CA GLU A 431 4.02 -32.89 21.30
C GLU A 431 4.79 -32.06 20.27
N GLU A 432 5.57 -31.06 20.72
CA GLU A 432 6.24 -30.05 19.89
C GLU A 432 7.28 -30.59 18.86
N ASN A 433 7.41 -31.90 18.65
CA ASN A 433 8.55 -32.52 17.95
C ASN A 433 8.25 -33.66 16.96
N ASP A 434 7.02 -33.89 16.51
CA ASP A 434 6.80 -34.90 15.46
C ASP A 434 7.12 -34.33 14.06
N ASP A 435 8.20 -34.82 13.47
CA ASP A 435 8.66 -34.48 12.12
C ASP A 435 7.68 -34.98 11.05
N VAL A 436 7.14 -34.08 10.22
CA VAL A 436 6.26 -34.44 9.09
C VAL A 436 7.09 -34.92 7.88
N THR A 437 6.60 -35.96 7.20
CA THR A 437 7.27 -36.56 6.04
C THR A 437 6.91 -35.84 4.73
N ASN A 438 7.77 -35.98 3.72
CA ASN A 438 7.50 -35.49 2.36
C ASN A 438 6.17 -36.02 1.79
N GLY A 439 5.84 -37.28 2.02
CA GLY A 439 4.61 -37.91 1.52
C GLY A 439 3.33 -37.33 2.14
N GLN A 440 3.37 -37.02 3.44
CA GLN A 440 2.26 -36.35 4.13
C GLN A 440 2.03 -34.93 3.58
N VAL A 441 3.11 -34.18 3.38
CA VAL A 441 3.04 -32.82 2.83
C VAL A 441 2.60 -32.82 1.36
N LEU A 442 3.09 -33.77 0.56
CA LEU A 442 2.68 -33.95 -0.83
C LEU A 442 1.17 -34.19 -0.95
N LEU A 443 0.63 -35.14 -0.18
CA LEU A 443 -0.82 -35.39 -0.15
C LEU A 443 -1.62 -34.16 0.31
N GLY A 444 -1.19 -33.53 1.41
CA GLY A 444 -1.86 -32.33 1.91
C GLY A 444 -1.76 -31.11 0.98
N THR A 445 -0.87 -31.15 -0.02
CA THR A 445 -0.75 -30.10 -1.04
C THR A 445 -1.72 -30.30 -2.20
N VAL A 446 -1.97 -31.55 -2.59
CA VAL A 446 -2.81 -31.88 -3.75
C VAL A 446 -4.26 -32.22 -3.41
N MET A 447 -4.59 -32.31 -2.12
CA MET A 447 -5.92 -32.70 -1.62
C MET A 447 -6.51 -31.68 -0.65
N ASP A 448 -7.84 -31.55 -0.67
CA ASP A 448 -8.62 -30.86 0.35
C ASP A 448 -8.69 -31.69 1.64
N MET A 449 -7.94 -31.23 2.64
CA MET A 449 -7.79 -31.90 3.92
C MET A 449 -8.84 -31.48 4.96
N GLU A 450 -9.77 -30.57 4.61
CA GLU A 450 -10.82 -30.15 5.54
C GLU A 450 -11.73 -31.35 5.92
N GLY A 451 -11.84 -31.60 7.22
CA GLY A 451 -12.66 -32.70 7.76
C GLY A 451 -12.17 -34.12 7.43
N VAL A 452 -10.93 -34.29 6.92
CA VAL A 452 -10.32 -35.62 6.77
C VAL A 452 -9.91 -36.17 8.15
N SER A 453 -10.33 -37.39 8.48
CA SER A 453 -9.87 -38.05 9.71
C SER A 453 -8.44 -38.59 9.58
N ALA A 454 -7.68 -38.64 10.67
CA ALA A 454 -6.32 -39.21 10.67
C ALA A 454 -6.26 -40.64 10.09
N LYS A 455 -7.32 -41.42 10.33
CA LYS A 455 -7.48 -42.77 9.77
C LYS A 455 -7.62 -42.76 8.24
N GLU A 456 -8.39 -41.84 7.69
CA GLU A 456 -8.59 -41.70 6.24
C GLU A 456 -7.28 -41.27 5.55
N SER A 457 -6.55 -40.31 6.12
CA SER A 457 -5.22 -39.90 5.65
C SER A 457 -4.22 -41.06 5.67
N LEU A 458 -4.19 -41.83 6.76
CA LEU A 458 -3.32 -42.99 6.91
C LEU A 458 -3.66 -44.10 5.92
N GLU A 459 -4.95 -44.32 5.63
CA GLU A 459 -5.40 -45.28 4.62
C GLU A 459 -4.85 -44.93 3.23
N ILE A 460 -4.90 -43.65 2.83
CA ILE A 460 -4.40 -43.18 1.52
C ILE A 460 -2.86 -43.25 1.45
N LEU A 461 -2.16 -42.81 2.50
CA LEU A 461 -0.69 -42.91 2.58
C LEU A 461 -0.20 -44.36 2.51
N SER A 462 -0.90 -45.26 3.20
CA SER A 462 -0.55 -46.68 3.22
C SER A 462 -0.82 -47.34 1.87
N TYR A 463 -1.86 -46.92 1.15
CA TYR A 463 -2.08 -47.32 -0.25
C TYR A 463 -0.93 -46.87 -1.15
N LEU A 464 -0.50 -45.60 -1.06
CA LEU A 464 0.62 -45.09 -1.87
C LEU A 464 1.94 -45.81 -1.55
N ALA A 465 2.25 -46.03 -0.27
CA ALA A 465 3.44 -46.76 0.15
C ALA A 465 3.41 -48.23 -0.32
N TRP A 466 2.25 -48.88 -0.20
CA TRP A 466 2.03 -50.22 -0.74
C TRP A 466 2.26 -50.25 -2.26
N ALA A 467 1.63 -49.35 -3.02
CA ALA A 467 1.76 -49.29 -4.47
C ALA A 467 3.22 -49.05 -4.91
N LEU A 468 3.92 -48.09 -4.27
CA LEU A 468 5.34 -47.83 -4.51
C LEU A 468 6.20 -49.07 -4.27
N SER A 469 5.98 -49.80 -3.16
CA SER A 469 6.78 -50.99 -2.84
C SER A 469 6.65 -52.13 -3.86
N HIS A 470 5.56 -52.17 -4.64
CA HIS A 470 5.29 -53.20 -5.64
C HIS A 470 5.61 -52.75 -7.08
N ASP A 471 5.93 -51.47 -7.29
CA ASP A 471 6.24 -50.93 -8.62
C ASP A 471 7.75 -50.79 -8.84
N GLN A 472 8.24 -51.34 -9.94
CA GLN A 472 9.66 -51.26 -10.30
C GLN A 472 10.09 -49.88 -10.83
N ARG A 473 9.14 -49.05 -11.25
CA ARG A 473 9.37 -47.65 -11.67
C ARG A 473 9.70 -46.76 -10.47
N ALA A 474 9.28 -47.15 -9.26
CA ALA A 474 9.51 -46.37 -8.05
C ALA A 474 11.00 -46.37 -7.63
N PRO A 475 11.55 -45.23 -7.17
CA PRO A 475 12.95 -45.15 -6.72
C PRO A 475 13.22 -46.12 -5.56
N PRO A 476 14.42 -46.75 -5.48
CA PRO A 476 14.75 -47.69 -4.41
C PRO A 476 14.45 -47.18 -3.00
N GLN A 477 14.79 -45.92 -2.70
CA GLN A 477 14.54 -45.29 -1.40
C GLN A 477 13.05 -45.11 -1.05
N SER A 478 12.16 -45.06 -2.04
CA SER A 478 10.71 -44.95 -1.83
C SER A 478 10.00 -46.31 -1.84
N ARG A 479 10.69 -47.37 -2.29
CA ARG A 479 10.19 -48.75 -2.25
C ARG A 479 10.40 -49.42 -0.89
N ILE A 480 11.42 -49.00 -0.15
CA ILE A 480 11.73 -49.54 1.18
C ILE A 480 10.80 -48.89 2.19
N VAL A 481 9.76 -49.61 2.59
CA VAL A 481 8.79 -49.17 3.59
C VAL A 481 9.47 -49.10 4.97
N PRO A 482 9.42 -47.95 5.67
CA PRO A 482 9.96 -47.83 7.02
C PRO A 482 9.30 -48.79 8.01
N GLY A 483 10.05 -49.21 9.04
CA GLY A 483 9.59 -50.19 10.02
C GLY A 483 8.24 -49.86 10.67
N HIS A 484 8.00 -48.58 10.99
CA HIS A 484 6.77 -48.10 11.62
C HIS A 484 5.53 -48.14 10.69
N MET A 485 5.71 -48.30 9.37
CA MET A 485 4.61 -48.42 8.40
C MET A 485 4.38 -49.85 7.91
N LEU A 486 5.25 -50.81 8.28
CA LEU A 486 5.19 -52.18 7.76
C LEU A 486 3.86 -52.87 8.08
N GLU A 487 3.32 -52.68 9.28
CA GLU A 487 2.04 -53.29 9.68
C GLU A 487 0.88 -52.76 8.82
N GLU A 488 0.87 -51.45 8.53
CA GLU A 488 -0.21 -50.86 7.76
C GLU A 488 -0.12 -51.15 6.26
N VAL A 489 1.09 -51.18 5.71
CA VAL A 489 1.30 -51.65 4.33
C VAL A 489 0.97 -53.14 4.19
N ALA A 490 1.27 -53.96 5.20
CA ALA A 490 0.87 -55.37 5.22
C ALA A 490 -0.65 -55.56 5.35
N SER A 491 -1.32 -54.69 6.12
CA SER A 491 -2.78 -54.71 6.21
C SER A 491 -3.44 -54.41 4.86
N TRP A 492 -2.85 -53.53 4.05
CA TRP A 492 -3.29 -53.25 2.69
C TRP A 492 -3.21 -54.45 1.74
N ASN A 493 -2.13 -55.24 1.80
CA ASN A 493 -2.03 -56.50 1.05
C ASN A 493 -3.26 -57.38 1.31
N SER A 494 -3.56 -57.65 2.59
CA SER A 494 -4.67 -58.52 2.97
C SER A 494 -6.06 -57.99 2.57
N ARG A 495 -6.28 -56.67 2.66
CA ARG A 495 -7.57 -56.05 2.33
C ARG A 495 -7.81 -55.98 0.82
N SER A 496 -6.77 -55.74 0.03
CA SER A 496 -6.88 -55.69 -1.43
C SER A 496 -7.26 -57.06 -2.03
N GLU A 497 -6.76 -58.15 -1.46
CA GLU A 497 -7.10 -59.53 -1.86
C GLU A 497 -8.54 -59.91 -1.48
N ALA A 498 -9.05 -59.37 -0.37
CA ALA A 498 -10.39 -59.67 0.13
C ALA A 498 -11.52 -59.08 -0.74
N SER A 499 -11.27 -57.98 -1.47
CA SER A 499 -12.27 -57.37 -2.36
C SER A 499 -11.62 -56.53 -3.46
N LYS A 500 -11.98 -56.83 -4.71
CA LYS A 500 -11.56 -56.05 -5.89
C LYS A 500 -12.05 -54.59 -5.91
N TYR A 501 -12.98 -54.22 -5.03
CA TYR A 501 -13.52 -52.86 -4.94
C TYR A 501 -12.96 -52.08 -3.75
N PHE A 502 -12.15 -52.70 -2.89
CA PHE A 502 -11.60 -52.03 -1.69
C PHE A 502 -10.70 -50.86 -2.07
N SER A 503 -9.74 -51.07 -2.99
CA SER A 503 -8.88 -50.01 -3.51
C SER A 503 -9.70 -48.91 -4.20
N LEU A 504 -10.70 -49.27 -5.02
CA LEU A 504 -11.57 -48.32 -5.72
C LEU A 504 -12.34 -47.41 -4.77
N GLN A 505 -12.76 -47.87 -3.59
CA GLN A 505 -13.43 -47.02 -2.61
C GLN A 505 -12.48 -46.01 -1.97
N VAL A 506 -11.25 -46.41 -1.66
CA VAL A 506 -10.23 -45.50 -1.12
C VAL A 506 -9.77 -44.50 -2.17
N LEU A 507 -9.51 -44.97 -3.39
CA LEU A 507 -9.17 -44.15 -4.55
C LEU A 507 -10.26 -43.12 -4.84
N LYS A 508 -11.53 -43.54 -4.86
CA LYS A 508 -12.64 -42.61 -5.08
C LYS A 508 -12.72 -41.52 -4.00
N ARG A 509 -12.50 -41.85 -2.73
CA ARG A 509 -12.46 -40.85 -1.64
C ARG A 509 -11.30 -39.88 -1.80
N ALA A 510 -10.14 -40.37 -2.25
CA ALA A 510 -9.00 -39.51 -2.55
C ALA A 510 -9.29 -38.61 -3.76
N GLU A 511 -9.81 -39.18 -4.84
CA GLU A 511 -10.22 -38.50 -6.06
C GLU A 511 -11.27 -37.41 -5.80
N ASP A 512 -12.27 -37.66 -4.95
CA ASP A 512 -13.31 -36.67 -4.62
C ASP A 512 -12.75 -35.44 -3.89
N ARG A 513 -11.52 -35.51 -3.37
CA ARG A 513 -10.83 -34.45 -2.62
C ARG A 513 -9.66 -33.82 -3.37
N LEU A 514 -9.27 -34.33 -4.55
CA LEU A 514 -8.15 -33.78 -5.31
C LEU A 514 -8.46 -32.38 -5.84
N TYR A 515 -7.45 -31.51 -5.80
CA TYR A 515 -7.48 -30.21 -6.47
C TYR A 515 -7.20 -30.39 -7.97
N TYR A 516 -8.18 -30.89 -8.71
CA TYR A 516 -8.07 -31.05 -10.17
C TYR A 516 -7.82 -29.74 -10.90
N ASP A 517 -7.16 -29.86 -12.06
CA ASP A 517 -6.79 -28.76 -12.95
C ASP A 517 -5.88 -27.73 -12.27
N LYS A 518 -5.08 -28.18 -11.30
CA LYS A 518 -4.04 -27.42 -10.61
C LYS A 518 -2.67 -28.00 -10.88
N ASP A 519 -1.65 -27.15 -10.85
CA ASP A 519 -0.26 -27.60 -10.94
C ASP A 519 0.32 -27.75 -9.53
N LEU A 520 0.73 -28.97 -9.18
CA LEU A 520 1.66 -29.23 -8.10
C LEU A 520 3.05 -28.75 -8.53
N VAL A 521 3.73 -27.99 -7.68
CA VAL A 521 5.09 -27.52 -7.92
C VAL A 521 6.03 -28.00 -6.81
N TYR A 522 7.30 -28.19 -7.17
CA TYR A 522 8.37 -28.52 -6.23
C TYR A 522 9.59 -27.64 -6.50
N THR A 523 10.23 -27.16 -5.44
CA THR A 523 11.24 -26.10 -5.53
C THR A 523 12.68 -26.56 -5.22
N GLU A 524 13.67 -25.72 -5.54
CA GLU A 524 15.09 -25.99 -5.26
C GLU A 524 15.36 -26.23 -3.78
N ASN A 525 14.72 -25.49 -2.87
CA ASN A 525 14.83 -25.72 -1.43
C ASN A 525 13.98 -26.89 -0.91
N GLY A 526 13.30 -27.59 -1.81
CA GLY A 526 12.62 -28.84 -1.52
C GLY A 526 11.22 -28.68 -0.91
N TYR A 527 10.54 -27.59 -1.24
CA TYR A 527 9.18 -27.30 -0.81
C TYR A 527 8.16 -27.72 -1.88
N PHE A 528 6.99 -28.22 -1.44
CA PHE A 528 5.83 -28.42 -2.29
C PHE A 528 4.91 -27.20 -2.27
N GLY A 529 4.29 -26.92 -3.42
CA GLY A 529 3.28 -25.90 -3.56
C GLY A 529 2.24 -26.27 -4.61
N ILE A 530 1.21 -25.45 -4.74
CA ILE A 530 0.14 -25.64 -5.72
C ILE A 530 -0.33 -24.29 -6.28
N THR A 531 -0.66 -24.29 -7.58
CA THR A 531 -1.09 -23.12 -8.37
C THR A 531 -2.09 -23.54 -9.44
N ASN A 532 -2.59 -22.63 -10.30
CA ASN A 532 -3.51 -23.03 -11.36
C ASN A 532 -2.84 -23.93 -12.41
N GLY A 533 -3.64 -24.82 -13.01
CA GLY A 533 -3.16 -25.74 -14.03
C GLY A 533 -2.69 -25.01 -15.29
N GLY A 534 -1.52 -25.41 -15.78
CA GLY A 534 -0.92 -24.84 -17.00
C GLY A 534 -0.26 -23.48 -16.80
N GLU A 535 -0.03 -23.09 -15.55
CA GLU A 535 0.67 -21.85 -15.19
C GLU A 535 2.07 -22.07 -14.66
N ALA A 536 2.37 -23.22 -14.05
CA ALA A 536 3.71 -23.50 -13.58
C ALA A 536 4.61 -24.02 -14.71
N GLU A 537 5.83 -23.49 -14.75
CA GLU A 537 6.94 -24.02 -15.57
C GLU A 537 8.20 -24.15 -14.70
N GLU A 538 9.14 -24.97 -15.14
CA GLU A 538 10.47 -25.04 -14.53
C GLU A 538 11.18 -23.68 -14.65
N ASP A 539 12.11 -23.39 -13.73
CA ASP A 539 12.87 -22.14 -13.60
C ASP A 539 12.10 -20.87 -13.23
N LEU A 540 10.76 -20.93 -13.12
CA LEU A 540 9.99 -19.80 -12.59
C LEU A 540 10.44 -19.45 -11.18
N ALA A 541 10.65 -18.16 -10.94
CA ALA A 541 11.05 -17.63 -9.64
C ALA A 541 9.83 -17.45 -8.73
N ILE A 542 9.95 -17.88 -7.49
CA ILE A 542 8.97 -17.60 -6.44
C ILE A 542 9.47 -16.39 -5.66
N ALA A 543 8.65 -15.35 -5.54
CA ALA A 543 9.04 -14.09 -4.91
C ALA A 543 7.97 -13.57 -3.93
N VAL A 544 8.44 -12.82 -2.92
CA VAL A 544 7.61 -11.91 -2.12
C VAL A 544 7.79 -10.51 -2.67
N ILE A 545 6.70 -9.86 -3.07
CA ILE A 545 6.69 -8.50 -3.59
C ILE A 545 6.19 -7.55 -2.48
N ALA A 546 6.73 -6.33 -2.38
CA ALA A 546 6.31 -5.35 -1.39
C ALA A 546 4.80 -5.11 -1.42
N GLY A 547 4.16 -5.15 -0.25
CA GLY A 547 2.70 -4.98 -0.11
C GLY A 547 1.86 -6.22 -0.46
N ALA A 548 2.42 -7.24 -1.11
CA ALA A 548 1.72 -8.49 -1.40
C ALA A 548 1.54 -9.33 -0.13
N LYS A 549 0.40 -10.02 -0.05
CA LYS A 549 0.10 -10.98 1.03
C LYS A 549 0.52 -12.41 0.70
N ASP A 550 0.62 -12.72 -0.59
CA ASP A 550 0.84 -14.06 -1.12
C ASP A 550 2.15 -14.14 -1.91
N LEU A 551 2.64 -15.35 -2.13
CA LEU A 551 3.81 -15.60 -2.96
C LEU A 551 3.46 -15.56 -4.44
N THR A 552 4.36 -14.96 -5.21
CA THR A 552 4.18 -14.68 -6.63
C THR A 552 5.16 -15.52 -7.44
N MET A 553 4.67 -16.21 -8.47
CA MET A 553 5.53 -16.81 -9.50
C MET A 553 5.82 -15.78 -10.59
N LEU A 554 7.09 -15.69 -10.95
CA LEU A 554 7.63 -14.74 -11.91
C LEU A 554 8.50 -15.47 -12.93
N GLU A 555 8.29 -15.19 -14.20
CA GLU A 555 9.19 -15.62 -15.26
C GLU A 555 10.30 -14.58 -15.40
N ARG A 556 11.56 -14.99 -15.23
CA ARG A 556 12.70 -14.10 -15.40
C ARG A 556 13.02 -13.96 -16.88
N LYS A 557 12.96 -12.75 -17.41
CA LYS A 557 13.36 -12.40 -18.78
C LYS A 557 14.66 -11.61 -18.76
N GLN A 558 15.48 -11.82 -19.77
CA GLN A 558 16.76 -11.15 -19.89
C GLN A 558 17.10 -10.89 -21.36
N ASN A 559 17.61 -9.70 -21.67
CA ASN A 559 18.11 -9.33 -22.98
C ASN A 559 19.61 -8.99 -22.90
N GLY A 560 20.45 -9.96 -23.29
CA GLY A 560 21.90 -9.88 -23.11
C GLY A 560 22.29 -9.68 -21.64
N ASP A 561 23.43 -9.04 -21.37
CA ASP A 561 23.88 -8.80 -19.98
C ASP A 561 23.33 -7.50 -19.37
N GLN A 562 22.55 -6.71 -20.13
CA GLN A 562 22.24 -5.32 -19.76
C GLN A 562 20.85 -5.12 -19.16
N GLU A 563 19.89 -6.00 -19.45
CA GLU A 563 18.49 -5.78 -19.07
C GLU A 563 17.85 -7.08 -18.57
N CYS A 564 17.36 -7.05 -17.32
CA CYS A 564 16.69 -8.16 -16.66
C CYS A 564 15.36 -7.65 -16.09
N TRP A 565 14.26 -8.30 -16.44
CA TRP A 565 12.94 -8.01 -15.89
C TRP A 565 12.22 -9.31 -15.58
N PHE A 566 11.09 -9.19 -14.91
CA PHE A 566 10.23 -10.30 -14.56
C PHE A 566 8.87 -10.09 -15.20
N GLU A 567 8.29 -11.16 -15.72
CA GLU A 567 6.89 -11.19 -16.12
C GLU A 567 6.14 -11.98 -15.05
N TYR A 568 4.97 -11.48 -14.62
CA TYR A 568 4.14 -12.26 -13.70
C TYR A 568 3.71 -13.56 -14.37
N VAL A 569 3.48 -14.61 -13.58
CA VAL A 569 2.88 -15.85 -14.08
C VAL A 569 1.58 -16.15 -13.35
N ASP A 570 1.65 -16.48 -12.05
CA ASP A 570 0.49 -16.74 -11.21
C ASP A 570 0.90 -16.67 -9.72
N ASN A 571 -0.05 -16.79 -8.81
CA ASN A 571 0.23 -16.99 -7.39
C ASN A 571 0.52 -18.46 -7.09
N VAL A 572 1.32 -18.70 -6.07
CA VAL A 572 1.62 -20.04 -5.61
C VAL A 572 1.40 -20.15 -4.11
N TRP A 573 0.63 -21.15 -3.70
CA TRP A 573 0.59 -21.54 -2.30
C TRP A 573 1.75 -22.49 -2.03
N MET A 574 2.58 -22.16 -1.05
CA MET A 574 3.75 -22.95 -0.67
C MET A 574 3.55 -23.53 0.73
N ASN A 575 3.73 -24.84 0.86
CA ASN A 575 3.57 -25.53 2.13
C ASN A 575 4.89 -25.52 2.91
N TYR A 576 5.14 -24.48 3.71
CA TYR A 576 6.38 -24.38 4.48
C TYR A 576 6.40 -25.23 5.77
N ALA A 577 5.34 -26.00 6.07
CA ALA A 577 5.16 -26.84 7.26
C ALA A 577 5.29 -26.15 8.64
N ARG A 578 5.75 -24.90 8.70
CA ARG A 578 5.84 -24.07 9.90
C ARG A 578 5.14 -22.73 9.71
N LYS A 579 4.70 -22.13 10.82
CA LYS A 579 4.37 -20.71 10.83
C LYS A 579 5.66 -19.93 10.60
N VAL A 580 5.76 -19.27 9.47
CA VAL A 580 6.83 -18.32 9.22
C VAL A 580 6.49 -17.03 9.97
N GLU A 581 7.44 -16.36 10.59
CA GLU A 581 7.19 -15.04 11.22
C GLU A 581 8.03 -13.95 10.56
N LYS A 582 9.13 -14.33 9.91
CA LYS A 582 10.07 -13.42 9.27
C LYS A 582 10.46 -13.92 7.88
N LEU A 583 10.79 -12.99 7.01
CA LEU A 583 11.10 -13.29 5.61
C LEU A 583 12.38 -14.14 5.45
N GLU A 584 13.34 -13.97 6.35
CA GLU A 584 14.61 -14.70 6.38
C GLU A 584 14.41 -16.20 6.64
N GLU A 585 13.29 -16.57 7.26
CA GLU A 585 12.96 -17.97 7.55
C GLU A 585 12.53 -18.73 6.29
N ILE A 586 11.96 -18.05 5.29
CA ILE A 586 11.64 -18.70 4.01
C ILE A 586 12.81 -18.57 3.05
N SER A 587 13.46 -17.42 3.07
CA SER A 587 14.41 -17.03 2.02
C SER A 587 15.85 -17.46 2.26
N GLY A 588 16.16 -18.09 3.40
CA GLY A 588 17.53 -18.49 3.76
C GLY A 588 18.54 -17.33 3.81
N GLY A 589 18.05 -16.09 3.96
CA GLY A 589 18.85 -14.87 3.85
C GLY A 589 18.86 -14.22 2.47
N ALA A 590 17.79 -14.37 1.66
CA ALA A 590 17.68 -13.64 0.41
C ALA A 590 17.77 -12.14 0.63
N LYS A 591 18.35 -11.46 -0.36
CA LYS A 591 18.50 -10.01 -0.34
C LYS A 591 17.29 -9.34 -0.94
N MET A 592 16.95 -8.19 -0.40
CA MET A 592 15.97 -7.32 -1.04
C MET A 592 16.54 -6.87 -2.37
N GLU A 593 15.78 -7.08 -3.42
CA GLU A 593 16.09 -6.63 -4.77
C GLU A 593 14.99 -5.68 -5.23
N ARG A 594 15.34 -4.80 -6.17
CA ARG A 594 14.34 -4.01 -6.87
C ARG A 594 13.97 -4.79 -8.12
N LEU A 595 12.77 -5.34 -8.13
CA LEU A 595 12.22 -6.08 -9.25
C LEU A 595 11.67 -5.08 -10.26
N GLU A 596 12.10 -5.23 -11.51
CA GLU A 596 11.45 -4.61 -12.66
C GLU A 596 10.46 -5.63 -13.23
N ILE A 597 9.17 -5.30 -13.19
CA ILE A 597 8.10 -6.15 -13.68
C ILE A 597 7.49 -5.48 -14.91
N ARG A 598 7.35 -6.23 -16.00
CA ARG A 598 6.82 -5.74 -17.29
C ARG A 598 5.59 -6.51 -17.71
#